data_AF-A0A0L9TVZ4-F1
#
_entry.id   AF-A0A0L9TVZ4-F1
#
_cell.length_a   1.000
_cell.length_b   1.000
_cell.length_c   1.000
_cell.angle_alpha   90.00
_cell.angle_beta   90.00
_cell.angle_gamma   90.00
#
_symmetry.space_group_name_H-M   'P 1'
#
loop_
_entity.id
_entity.type
_entity.pdbx_description
1 polymer ?
#
loop_
_entity_poly.entity_id
_entity_poly.type
_entity_poly.pdbx_seq_one_letter_code
_entity_poly.pdbx_strand_id
1 'polypeptide(L)'
;MMNSHNQQLSLLCLSLALLLLSGLRVEARLQHHATSYQKLFVFGDSYVDTGNTRIDQPGSWKNPYGITFPGKPAGRFSDGRVLTDYIAKFLGLKSPLPYKFRKFIPQNLKYGMNFAYGGTGVFDTSSKNPNMTIQIDFFKQLIKENVYTASDLSNSVALVSVAGNDYNFYLARNGSIQGFPSFIASVVNQTAINLLRIQSLGVKKIVVDGLQPLGCLPGNTASLSFQKCNSTFNDLVLLHNNLLNQAVTKLNQQTKNQTTFIVLDLYDSFLSVLNNPSNNNIKDAFKPCCVGISSQYSCGSVDENNVKKYKVCDHPKSAFFWDLLHPSQAGWLAVYNELQTSKALQQIRY
;
A
#
# COMPACT_ATOMS: atom_id res chain seq x y z
N MET A 1 50.22 -19.61 -61.84
CA MET A 1 48.87 -19.02 -61.66
C MET A 1 48.18 -19.60 -60.42
N MET A 2 48.71 -19.37 -59.22
CA MET A 2 48.11 -19.87 -57.95
C MET A 2 48.27 -18.88 -56.77
N ASN A 3 48.55 -17.60 -57.04
CA ASN A 3 48.86 -16.63 -55.97
C ASN A 3 47.85 -15.49 -55.79
N SER A 4 46.95 -15.23 -56.75
CA SER A 4 45.96 -14.15 -56.61
C SER A 4 44.73 -14.57 -55.79
N HIS A 5 44.33 -15.85 -55.86
CA HIS A 5 43.16 -16.35 -55.11
C HIS A 5 43.39 -16.39 -53.60
N ASN A 6 44.59 -16.75 -53.14
CA ASN A 6 44.91 -16.75 -51.70
C ASN A 6 45.02 -15.33 -51.12
N GLN A 7 45.52 -14.36 -51.91
CA GLN A 7 45.53 -12.96 -51.49
C GLN A 7 44.11 -12.37 -51.42
N GLN A 8 43.22 -12.70 -52.36
CA GLN A 8 41.83 -12.25 -52.33
C GLN A 8 41.04 -12.87 -51.17
N LEU A 9 41.25 -14.15 -50.85
CA LEU A 9 40.64 -14.78 -49.66
C LEU A 9 41.13 -14.15 -48.36
N SER A 10 42.44 -13.86 -48.25
CA SER A 10 43.01 -13.24 -47.05
C SER A 10 42.49 -11.81 -46.83
N LEU A 11 42.30 -11.03 -47.92
CA LEU A 11 41.72 -9.69 -47.86
C LEU A 11 40.23 -9.73 -47.51
N LEU A 12 39.47 -10.72 -48.04
CA LEU A 12 38.07 -10.92 -47.66
C LEU A 12 37.94 -11.28 -46.18
N CYS A 13 38.78 -12.19 -45.66
CA CYS A 13 38.77 -12.56 -44.24
C CYS A 13 39.14 -11.39 -43.32
N LEU A 14 40.10 -10.54 -43.69
CA LEU A 14 40.41 -9.33 -42.93
C LEU A 14 39.26 -8.32 -42.94
N SER A 15 38.60 -8.13 -44.08
CA SER A 15 37.45 -7.22 -44.18
C SER A 15 36.23 -7.74 -43.39
N LEU A 16 35.98 -9.06 -43.39
CA LEU A 16 34.93 -9.67 -42.57
C LEU A 16 35.26 -9.59 -41.07
N ALA A 17 36.52 -9.78 -40.69
CA ALA A 17 36.97 -9.63 -39.30
C ALA A 17 36.87 -8.17 -38.81
N LEU A 18 37.20 -7.20 -39.66
CA LEU A 18 37.03 -5.77 -39.37
C LEU A 18 35.56 -5.36 -39.28
N LEU A 19 34.68 -5.92 -40.13
CA LEU A 19 33.22 -5.73 -40.06
C LEU A 19 32.60 -6.36 -38.81
N LEU A 20 33.10 -7.51 -38.36
CA LEU A 20 32.71 -8.16 -37.10
C LEU A 20 33.22 -7.42 -35.86
N LEU A 21 34.40 -6.78 -35.95
CA LEU A 21 34.96 -5.93 -34.89
C LEU A 21 34.32 -4.53 -34.82
N SER A 22 33.77 -4.02 -35.92
CA SER A 22 33.02 -2.75 -35.95
C SER A 22 31.52 -2.88 -35.61
N GLY A 23 30.99 -4.10 -35.57
CA GLY A 23 29.55 -4.37 -35.53
C GLY A 23 28.89 -4.53 -34.15
N LEU A 24 29.63 -4.50 -33.04
CA LEU A 24 29.06 -4.70 -31.70
C LEU A 24 29.62 -3.69 -30.69
N ARG A 25 29.35 -2.41 -30.94
CA ARG A 25 29.07 -1.47 -29.84
C ARG A 25 27.62 -1.05 -29.95
N VAL A 26 26.72 -1.97 -29.60
CA VAL A 26 25.46 -1.57 -28.99
C VAL A 26 25.88 -1.04 -27.62
N GLU A 27 26.25 0.24 -27.57
CA GLU A 27 26.05 1.00 -26.35
C GLU A 27 24.55 0.98 -26.12
N ALA A 28 24.10 -0.04 -25.39
CA ALA A 28 22.89 0.08 -24.63
C ALA A 28 23.10 1.31 -23.76
N ARG A 29 22.63 2.47 -24.25
CA ARG A 29 22.16 3.51 -23.36
C ARG A 29 21.07 2.83 -22.57
N LEU A 30 21.46 2.20 -21.46
CA LEU A 30 20.65 2.19 -20.26
C LEU A 30 20.41 3.66 -20.00
N GLN A 31 19.34 4.17 -20.61
CA GLN A 31 18.62 5.30 -20.11
C GLN A 31 18.12 4.80 -18.76
N HIS A 32 19.00 4.86 -17.75
CA HIS A 32 18.60 5.02 -16.38
C HIS A 32 17.85 6.35 -16.35
N HIS A 33 16.61 6.35 -16.85
CA HIS A 33 15.55 7.10 -16.21
C HIS A 33 15.29 6.43 -14.86
N ALA A 34 16.33 6.39 -14.03
CA ALA A 34 16.19 6.38 -12.60
C ALA A 34 15.75 7.80 -12.26
N THR A 35 14.48 8.10 -12.51
CA THR A 35 13.73 8.98 -11.61
C THR A 35 13.84 8.33 -10.24
N SER A 36 14.93 8.65 -9.54
CA SER A 36 15.16 8.31 -8.15
C SER A 36 14.14 9.11 -7.36
N TYR A 37 12.89 8.64 -7.30
CA TYR A 37 11.95 9.14 -6.31
C TYR A 37 12.58 8.87 -4.96
N GLN A 38 12.97 9.95 -4.27
CA GLN A 38 13.81 9.82 -3.09
C GLN A 38 12.97 9.53 -1.84
N LYS A 39 11.68 9.87 -1.89
CA LYS A 39 10.84 9.94 -0.70
C LYS A 39 9.45 9.42 -0.96
N LEU A 40 8.93 8.71 0.03
CA LEU A 40 7.55 8.27 0.09
C LEU A 40 6.85 8.97 1.27
N PHE A 41 5.79 9.71 0.99
CA PHE A 41 4.91 10.30 2.00
C PHE A 41 3.64 9.49 2.09
N VAL A 42 3.25 9.04 3.28
CA VAL A 42 2.14 8.08 3.44
C VAL A 42 1.06 8.65 4.34
N PHE A 43 -0.19 8.57 3.91
CA PHE A 43 -1.38 9.05 4.62
C PHE A 43 -2.44 7.95 4.60
N GLY A 44 -3.27 7.87 5.64
CA GLY A 44 -4.35 6.91 5.71
C GLY A 44 -4.39 6.19 7.05
N ASP A 45 -4.54 4.87 6.99
CA ASP A 45 -5.02 4.08 8.12
C ASP A 45 -4.13 2.88 8.47
N SER A 46 -4.69 1.83 9.08
CA SER A 46 -3.98 0.65 9.53
C SER A 46 -3.32 -0.16 8.41
N TYR A 47 -3.79 -0.04 7.15
CA TYR A 47 -3.22 -0.74 6.01
C TYR A 47 -1.83 -0.22 5.63
N VAL A 48 -1.55 1.01 6.04
CA VAL A 48 -0.31 1.73 5.74
C VAL A 48 0.37 2.28 6.99
N ASP A 49 -0.16 2.07 8.20
CA ASP A 49 0.52 2.47 9.44
C ASP A 49 1.73 1.56 9.73
N THR A 50 2.86 2.20 10.05
CA THR A 50 4.13 1.55 10.37
C THR A 50 4.66 1.88 11.77
N GLY A 51 3.84 2.55 12.61
CA GLY A 51 4.15 2.78 14.02
C GLY A 51 3.67 4.09 14.64
N ASN A 52 2.68 4.76 14.05
CA ASN A 52 2.14 6.00 14.61
C ASN A 52 1.06 5.76 15.68
N THR A 53 0.24 4.72 15.54
CA THR A 53 -0.73 4.32 16.58
C THR A 53 -0.03 4.16 17.94
N ARG A 54 -0.73 4.54 19.01
CA ARG A 54 -0.15 4.50 20.37
C ARG A 54 0.00 3.06 20.88
N ILE A 55 1.01 2.84 21.72
CA ILE A 55 1.37 1.52 22.27
C ILE A 55 0.33 0.95 23.26
N ASP A 56 -0.46 1.82 23.88
CA ASP A 56 -1.53 1.46 24.80
C ASP A 56 -2.81 1.03 24.08
N GLN A 57 -2.97 1.38 22.80
CA GLN A 57 -4.10 0.89 22.00
C GLN A 57 -3.95 -0.60 21.69
N PRO A 58 -5.08 -1.35 21.59
CA PRO A 58 -5.07 -2.73 21.11
C PRO A 58 -4.50 -2.85 19.69
N GLY A 59 -3.98 -4.02 19.33
CA GLY A 59 -3.51 -4.31 17.98
C GLY A 59 -2.00 -4.14 17.80
N SER A 60 -1.60 -3.24 16.91
CA SER A 60 -0.30 -3.24 16.21
C SER A 60 0.99 -3.21 17.06
N TRP A 61 0.89 -2.84 18.33
CA TRP A 61 2.00 -2.86 19.30
C TRP A 61 1.95 -4.00 20.32
N LYS A 62 0.98 -4.91 20.20
CA LYS A 62 0.82 -6.07 21.09
C LYS A 62 1.35 -7.32 20.39
N ASN A 63 1.91 -8.26 21.15
CA ASN A 63 2.15 -9.60 20.62
C ASN A 63 0.79 -10.20 20.20
N PRO A 64 0.69 -10.94 19.08
CA PRO A 64 1.76 -11.44 18.22
C PRO A 64 2.04 -10.58 16.97
N TYR A 65 1.57 -9.33 16.89
CA TYR A 65 1.85 -8.47 15.73
C TYR A 65 3.36 -8.30 15.52
N GLY A 66 3.80 -8.29 14.27
CA GLY A 66 5.21 -8.19 13.91
C GLY A 66 6.05 -9.47 14.10
N ILE A 67 5.46 -10.63 14.42
CA ILE A 67 6.19 -11.90 14.63
C ILE A 67 7.00 -12.38 13.41
N THR A 68 6.61 -12.05 12.17
CA THR A 68 7.40 -12.37 10.97
C THR A 68 8.36 -11.25 10.59
N PHE A 69 7.96 -9.99 10.79
CA PHE A 69 8.83 -8.83 10.63
C PHE A 69 8.39 -7.68 11.54
N PRO A 70 9.29 -7.10 12.36
CA PRO A 70 10.71 -7.41 12.51
C PRO A 70 11.00 -8.56 13.51
N GLY A 71 10.03 -9.41 13.83
CA GLY A 71 10.14 -10.45 14.86
C GLY A 71 9.58 -10.03 16.23
N LYS A 72 8.99 -8.84 16.31
CA LYS A 72 8.35 -8.27 17.51
C LYS A 72 7.36 -7.16 17.10
N PRO A 73 6.45 -6.75 18.00
CA PRO A 73 5.55 -5.65 17.70
C PRO A 73 6.30 -4.36 17.36
N ALA A 74 5.95 -3.79 16.21
CA ALA A 74 6.56 -2.58 15.66
C ALA A 74 5.52 -1.63 15.06
N GLY A 75 4.27 -1.74 15.50
CA GLY A 75 3.19 -0.81 15.16
C GLY A 75 2.57 -1.00 13.78
N ARG A 76 2.78 -2.15 13.14
CA ARG A 76 2.06 -2.58 11.93
C ARG A 76 0.87 -3.44 12.30
N PHE A 77 -0.27 -3.22 11.65
CA PHE A 77 -1.46 -4.08 11.80
C PHE A 77 -1.34 -5.35 10.96
N SER A 78 -0.27 -6.11 11.17
CA SER A 78 0.02 -7.37 10.50
C SER A 78 1.00 -8.19 11.37
N ASP A 79 1.21 -9.46 11.03
CA ASP A 79 2.35 -10.24 11.57
C ASP A 79 3.68 -9.74 11.03
N GLY A 80 3.68 -8.93 9.96
CA GLY A 80 4.90 -8.39 9.40
C GLY A 80 4.70 -7.11 8.60
N ARG A 81 5.27 -7.07 7.40
CA ARG A 81 5.19 -5.91 6.49
C ARG A 81 3.76 -5.63 6.01
N VAL A 82 3.47 -4.34 5.82
CA VAL A 82 2.20 -3.80 5.30
C VAL A 82 2.42 -3.10 3.96
N LEU A 83 1.36 -2.60 3.32
CA LEU A 83 1.40 -2.01 1.97
C LEU A 83 2.51 -0.96 1.80
N THR A 84 2.70 -0.08 2.79
CA THR A 84 3.78 0.92 2.78
C THR A 84 5.17 0.31 2.57
N ASP A 85 5.47 -0.82 3.20
CA ASP A 85 6.79 -1.45 3.09
C ASP A 85 7.03 -1.97 1.66
N TYR A 86 5.98 -2.46 1.01
CA TYR A 86 6.04 -2.98 -0.36
C TYR A 86 6.13 -1.86 -1.40
N ILE A 87 5.37 -0.78 -1.23
CA ILE A 87 5.48 0.41 -2.10
C ILE A 87 6.86 1.08 -1.93
N ALA A 88 7.38 1.19 -0.70
CA ALA A 88 8.74 1.67 -0.47
C ALA A 88 9.78 0.78 -1.17
N LYS A 89 9.66 -0.56 -1.03
CA LYS A 89 10.51 -1.52 -1.75
C LYS A 89 10.44 -1.34 -3.26
N PHE A 90 9.25 -1.14 -3.82
CA PHE A 90 9.07 -0.90 -5.25
C PHE A 90 9.79 0.37 -5.73
N LEU A 91 9.84 1.40 -4.89
CA LEU A 91 10.57 2.64 -5.15
C LEU A 91 12.09 2.54 -4.88
N GLY A 92 12.59 1.40 -4.38
CA GLY A 92 13.99 1.25 -3.98
C GLY A 92 14.33 1.97 -2.66
N LEU A 93 13.33 2.25 -1.83
CA LEU A 93 13.45 2.96 -0.57
C LEU A 93 13.33 2.01 0.62
N LYS A 94 13.90 2.41 1.77
CA LYS A 94 13.47 1.87 3.06
C LYS A 94 12.09 2.43 3.39
N SER A 95 11.32 1.70 4.20
CA SER A 95 10.02 2.18 4.66
C SER A 95 10.16 3.54 5.36
N PRO A 96 9.28 4.52 5.04
CA PRO A 96 9.35 5.86 5.60
C PRO A 96 9.16 5.86 7.11
N LEU A 97 9.77 6.83 7.79
CA LEU A 97 9.73 6.95 9.24
C LEU A 97 8.32 7.35 9.72
N PRO A 98 7.74 6.67 10.73
CA PRO A 98 6.49 7.14 11.34
C PRO A 98 6.66 8.54 11.95
N TYR A 99 5.70 9.43 11.71
CA TYR A 99 5.67 10.82 12.17
C TYR A 99 5.93 10.97 13.68
N LYS A 100 5.44 10.04 14.49
CA LYS A 100 5.71 9.98 15.94
C LYS A 100 7.22 9.93 16.25
N PHE A 101 8.02 9.30 15.39
CA PHE A 101 9.45 9.10 15.58
C PHE A 101 10.34 10.15 14.89
N ARG A 102 9.76 11.16 14.23
CA ARG A 102 10.49 12.14 13.39
C ARG A 102 11.67 12.85 14.07
N LYS A 103 11.58 13.09 15.38
CA LYS A 103 12.64 13.78 16.16
C LYS A 103 13.71 12.82 16.69
N PHE A 104 13.47 11.51 16.67
CA PHE A 104 14.36 10.52 17.27
C PHE A 104 15.32 9.89 16.26
N ILE A 105 14.95 9.84 14.97
CA ILE A 105 15.75 9.18 13.91
C ILE A 105 15.83 10.07 12.66
N PRO A 106 16.41 11.28 12.76
CA PRO A 106 16.40 12.28 11.68
C PRO A 106 17.08 11.79 10.39
N GLN A 107 18.07 10.89 10.48
CA GLN A 107 18.74 10.29 9.32
C GLN A 107 17.80 9.49 8.40
N ASN A 108 16.64 9.08 8.90
CA ASN A 108 15.64 8.34 8.11
C ASN A 108 14.64 9.26 7.39
N LEU A 109 14.65 10.57 7.66
CA LEU A 109 13.80 11.54 6.95
C LEU A 109 14.06 11.56 5.44
N LYS A 110 15.26 11.15 5.02
CA LYS A 110 15.64 11.02 3.61
C LYS A 110 14.78 10.04 2.80
N TYR A 111 14.08 9.10 3.46
CA TYR A 111 13.16 8.14 2.81
C TYR A 111 11.71 8.63 2.78
N GLY A 112 11.43 9.81 3.35
CA GLY A 112 10.08 10.35 3.54
C GLY A 112 9.50 10.04 4.92
N MET A 113 8.18 10.15 5.04
CA MET A 113 7.47 10.11 6.31
C MET A 113 6.14 9.39 6.18
N ASN A 114 5.80 8.60 7.20
CA ASN A 114 4.50 7.98 7.32
C ASN A 114 3.65 8.74 8.36
N PHE A 115 2.50 9.25 7.94
CA PHE A 115 1.54 9.99 8.75
C PHE A 115 0.27 9.18 9.07
N ALA A 116 0.14 7.95 8.56
CA ALA A 116 -1.04 7.12 8.74
C ALA A 116 -1.22 6.65 10.19
N TYR A 117 -2.46 6.40 10.61
CA TYR A 117 -2.80 5.89 11.94
C TYR A 117 -3.88 4.82 11.87
N GLY A 118 -3.74 3.75 12.64
CA GLY A 118 -4.77 2.72 12.73
C GLY A 118 -6.19 3.24 13.02
N GLY A 119 -7.15 2.73 12.23
CA GLY A 119 -8.59 2.98 12.41
C GLY A 119 -9.10 4.33 11.91
N THR A 120 -8.25 5.19 11.34
CA THR A 120 -8.68 6.52 10.88
C THR A 120 -9.32 6.49 9.50
N GLY A 121 -10.14 7.49 9.20
CA GLY A 121 -10.78 7.67 7.91
C GLY A 121 -10.46 9.04 7.29
N VAL A 122 -11.15 9.35 6.19
CA VAL A 122 -11.19 10.72 5.68
C VAL A 122 -12.07 11.62 6.55
N PHE A 123 -13.06 11.03 7.23
CA PHE A 123 -13.83 11.63 8.31
C PHE A 123 -13.44 11.06 9.66
N ASP A 124 -14.05 11.60 10.72
CA ASP A 124 -13.87 11.09 12.08
C ASP A 124 -14.52 9.71 12.22
N THR A 125 -13.73 8.77 12.73
CA THR A 125 -14.15 7.39 13.02
C THR A 125 -14.27 7.18 14.54
N SER A 126 -14.42 5.93 15.00
CA SER A 126 -14.28 5.60 16.43
C SER A 126 -12.83 5.76 16.94
N SER A 127 -11.86 5.89 16.03
CA SER A 127 -10.46 6.14 16.37
C SER A 127 -10.27 7.57 16.85
N LYS A 128 -9.62 7.74 18.00
CA LYS A 128 -9.20 9.07 18.52
C LYS A 128 -7.88 9.54 17.91
N ASN A 129 -7.33 8.79 16.95
CA ASN A 129 -6.11 9.17 16.26
C ASN A 129 -6.40 10.24 15.20
N PRO A 130 -5.38 11.01 14.76
CA PRO A 130 -5.53 12.04 13.74
C PRO A 130 -6.13 11.51 12.42
N ASN A 131 -7.30 12.02 12.03
CA ASN A 131 -7.92 11.73 10.72
C ASN A 131 -7.05 12.24 9.55
N MET A 132 -7.37 11.84 8.32
CA MET A 132 -6.54 12.16 7.15
C MET A 132 -6.30 13.67 6.96
N THR A 133 -7.28 14.51 7.31
CA THR A 133 -7.14 15.98 7.24
C THR A 133 -6.01 16.46 8.14
N ILE A 134 -5.95 15.98 9.38
CA ILE A 134 -4.91 16.33 10.35
C ILE A 134 -3.56 15.72 9.96
N GLN A 135 -3.54 14.51 9.40
CA GLN A 135 -2.31 13.90 8.88
C GLN A 135 -1.65 14.77 7.79
N ILE A 136 -2.46 15.34 6.88
CA ILE A 136 -2.00 16.28 5.87
C ILE A 136 -1.52 17.60 6.50
N ASP A 137 -2.14 18.06 7.59
CA ASP A 137 -1.69 19.24 8.31
C ASP A 137 -0.33 19.03 9.01
N PHE A 138 -0.05 17.83 9.51
CA PHE A 138 1.29 17.46 9.99
C PHE A 138 2.33 17.55 8.88
N PHE A 139 2.00 17.08 7.67
CA PHE A 139 2.90 17.20 6.53
C PHE A 139 3.15 18.66 6.14
N LYS A 140 2.08 19.46 6.06
CA LYS A 140 2.17 20.92 5.82
C LYS A 140 3.04 21.61 6.85
N GLN A 141 2.97 21.22 8.12
CA GLN A 141 3.79 21.78 9.18
C GLN A 141 5.28 21.48 8.97
N LEU A 142 5.65 20.26 8.58
CA LEU A 142 7.04 19.91 8.30
C LEU A 142 7.62 20.66 7.09
N ILE A 143 6.79 20.97 6.09
CA ILE A 143 7.19 21.83 4.96
C ILE A 143 7.46 23.25 5.45
N LYS A 144 6.59 23.82 6.30
CA LYS A 144 6.80 25.14 6.92
C LYS A 144 8.06 25.20 7.79
N GLU A 145 8.40 24.11 8.45
CA GLU A 145 9.60 23.97 9.28
C GLU A 145 10.87 23.70 8.44
N ASN A 146 10.78 23.72 7.10
CA ASN A 146 11.87 23.42 6.17
C ASN A 146 12.49 22.03 6.35
N VAL A 147 11.73 21.05 6.86
CA VAL A 147 12.18 19.66 6.95
C VAL A 147 12.23 19.01 5.55
N TYR A 148 11.35 19.44 4.65
CA TYR A 148 11.31 19.00 3.25
C TYR A 148 11.27 20.22 2.33
N THR A 149 12.19 20.25 1.36
CA THR A 149 12.32 21.32 0.37
C THR A 149 11.36 21.13 -0.81
N ALA A 150 11.13 22.17 -1.62
CA ALA A 150 10.34 22.04 -2.84
C ALA A 150 10.85 20.94 -3.79
N SER A 151 12.17 20.74 -3.85
CA SER A 151 12.79 19.67 -4.65
C SER A 151 12.51 18.28 -4.08
N ASP A 152 12.48 18.13 -2.76
CA ASP A 152 12.10 16.88 -2.11
C ASP A 152 10.66 16.50 -2.47
N LEU A 153 9.76 17.49 -2.49
CA LEU A 153 8.33 17.30 -2.75
C LEU A 153 8.09 16.95 -4.22
N SER A 154 8.73 17.66 -5.16
CA SER A 154 8.57 17.38 -6.59
C SER A 154 9.13 16.02 -7.00
N ASN A 155 10.13 15.51 -6.27
CA ASN A 155 10.78 14.21 -6.49
C ASN A 155 10.31 13.13 -5.49
N SER A 156 9.06 13.23 -5.04
CA SER A 156 8.44 12.27 -4.11
C SER A 156 7.18 11.63 -4.66
N VAL A 157 6.77 10.55 -4.02
CA VAL A 157 5.46 9.92 -4.20
C VAL A 157 4.67 10.06 -2.92
N ALA A 158 3.38 10.39 -3.02
CA ALA A 158 2.44 10.22 -1.92
C ALA A 158 1.65 8.93 -2.10
N LEU A 159 1.50 8.15 -1.02
CA LEU A 159 0.57 7.03 -0.92
C LEU A 159 -0.56 7.42 0.03
N VAL A 160 -1.80 7.32 -0.44
CA VAL A 160 -3.01 7.62 0.32
C VAL A 160 -3.85 6.36 0.41
N SER A 161 -4.20 5.99 1.64
CA SER A 161 -5.02 4.80 1.89
C SER A 161 -6.36 5.14 2.52
N VAL A 162 -7.44 4.55 2.00
CA VAL A 162 -8.78 4.54 2.59
C VAL A 162 -9.29 3.11 2.59
N ALA A 163 -9.09 2.39 3.69
CA ALA A 163 -9.34 0.95 3.78
C ALA A 163 -10.72 0.58 4.39
N GLY A 164 -11.66 1.52 4.45
CA GLY A 164 -13.07 1.26 4.81
C GLY A 164 -13.46 1.57 6.25
N ASN A 165 -12.61 2.26 7.02
CA ASN A 165 -12.92 2.68 8.40
C ASN A 165 -14.14 3.60 8.48
N ASP A 166 -14.31 4.52 7.54
CA ASP A 166 -15.48 5.40 7.45
C ASP A 166 -16.79 4.60 7.33
N TYR A 167 -16.80 3.52 6.53
CA TYR A 167 -17.98 2.67 6.31
C TYR A 167 -18.31 1.82 7.54
N ASN A 168 -17.30 1.22 8.15
CA ASN A 168 -17.49 0.49 9.41
C ASN A 168 -18.07 1.41 10.49
N PHE A 169 -17.58 2.64 10.59
CA PHE A 169 -18.09 3.59 11.57
C PHE A 169 -19.47 4.15 11.24
N TYR A 170 -19.79 4.31 9.95
CA TYR A 170 -21.13 4.65 9.49
C TYR A 170 -22.15 3.59 9.94
N LEU A 171 -21.87 2.31 9.73
CA LEU A 171 -22.71 1.21 10.21
C LEU A 171 -22.81 1.17 11.74
N ALA A 172 -21.69 1.35 12.44
CA ALA A 172 -21.66 1.38 13.90
C ALA A 172 -22.50 2.54 14.50
N ARG A 173 -22.78 3.58 13.72
CA ARG A 173 -23.66 4.70 14.08
C ARG A 173 -25.08 4.57 13.51
N ASN A 174 -25.53 3.34 13.26
CA ASN A 174 -26.87 3.01 12.72
C ASN A 174 -27.13 3.58 11.32
N GLY A 175 -26.07 3.78 10.52
CA GLY A 175 -26.20 4.06 9.09
C GLY A 175 -26.86 2.89 8.35
N SER A 176 -27.66 3.19 7.32
CA SER A 176 -28.42 2.19 6.58
C SER A 176 -27.76 1.82 5.26
N ILE A 177 -28.03 0.61 4.76
CA ILE A 177 -27.51 0.16 3.45
C ILE A 177 -27.99 1.11 2.33
N GLN A 178 -29.22 1.60 2.43
CA GLN A 178 -29.82 2.55 1.47
C GLN A 178 -29.12 3.91 1.47
N GLY A 179 -28.50 4.30 2.60
CA GLY A 179 -27.73 5.53 2.70
C GLY A 179 -26.28 5.42 2.22
N PHE A 180 -25.79 4.21 1.92
CA PHE A 180 -24.40 4.04 1.48
C PHE A 180 -24.06 4.77 0.18
N PRO A 181 -24.88 4.77 -0.89
CA PRO A 181 -24.50 5.44 -2.13
C PRO A 181 -24.14 6.93 -1.93
N SER A 182 -24.92 7.67 -1.13
CA SER A 182 -24.63 9.07 -0.83
C SER A 182 -23.41 9.21 0.08
N PHE A 183 -23.29 8.36 1.11
CA PHE A 183 -22.13 8.39 2.01
C PHE A 183 -20.82 8.02 1.29
N ILE A 184 -20.84 7.03 0.39
CA ILE A 184 -19.72 6.66 -0.48
C ILE A 184 -19.30 7.86 -1.33
N ALA A 185 -20.25 8.55 -1.95
CA ALA A 185 -19.95 9.76 -2.72
C ALA A 185 -19.29 10.84 -1.84
N SER A 186 -19.75 11.05 -0.60
CA SER A 186 -19.11 11.96 0.35
C SER A 186 -17.67 11.57 0.69
N VAL A 187 -17.42 10.28 0.96
CA VAL A 187 -16.07 9.76 1.23
C VAL A 187 -15.16 9.99 0.03
N VAL A 188 -15.59 9.61 -1.18
CA VAL A 188 -14.80 9.81 -2.42
C VAL A 188 -14.52 11.29 -2.68
N ASN A 189 -15.50 12.16 -2.48
CA ASN A 189 -15.32 13.61 -2.62
C ASN A 189 -14.29 14.15 -1.62
N GLN A 190 -14.36 13.72 -0.36
CA GLN A 190 -13.38 14.13 0.65
C GLN A 190 -11.99 13.57 0.35
N THR A 191 -11.88 12.33 -0.14
CA THR A 191 -10.62 11.77 -0.64
C THR A 191 -10.05 12.65 -1.74
N ALA A 192 -10.83 13.03 -2.76
CA ALA A 192 -10.37 13.89 -3.84
C ALA A 192 -9.88 15.27 -3.33
N ILE A 193 -10.57 15.87 -2.35
CA ILE A 193 -10.12 17.11 -1.68
C ILE A 193 -8.76 16.89 -1.00
N ASN A 194 -8.58 15.77 -0.29
CA ASN A 194 -7.32 15.43 0.36
C ASN A 194 -6.18 15.22 -0.65
N LEU A 195 -6.45 14.57 -1.80
CA LEU A 195 -5.47 14.42 -2.88
C LEU A 195 -5.04 15.79 -3.44
N LEU A 196 -5.98 16.72 -3.64
CA LEU A 196 -5.69 18.10 -4.06
C LEU A 196 -4.89 18.88 -3.01
N ARG A 197 -5.15 18.65 -1.71
CA ARG A 197 -4.35 19.26 -0.64
C ARG A 197 -2.90 18.77 -0.68
N ILE A 198 -2.68 17.47 -0.86
CA ILE A 198 -1.32 16.91 -1.00
C ILE A 198 -0.63 17.46 -2.26
N GLN A 199 -1.37 17.56 -3.37
CA GLN A 199 -0.87 18.15 -4.62
C GLN A 199 -0.46 19.61 -4.43
N SER A 200 -1.29 20.42 -3.76
CA SER A 200 -1.01 21.86 -3.55
C SER A 200 0.16 22.09 -2.59
N LEU A 201 0.53 21.09 -1.78
CA LEU A 201 1.75 21.10 -1.00
C LEU A 201 3.01 20.79 -1.82
N GLY A 202 2.89 20.37 -3.08
CA GLY A 202 4.00 20.24 -4.03
C GLY A 202 4.33 18.83 -4.51
N VAL A 203 3.64 17.80 -4.01
CA VAL A 203 3.84 16.42 -4.47
C VAL A 203 3.25 16.23 -5.86
N LYS A 204 4.04 15.71 -6.80
CA LYS A 204 3.67 15.59 -8.23
C LYS A 204 3.15 14.21 -8.64
N LYS A 205 3.31 13.22 -7.78
CA LYS A 205 2.86 11.86 -8.02
C LYS A 205 2.13 11.33 -6.79
N ILE A 206 0.82 11.13 -6.94
CA ILE A 206 -0.07 10.81 -5.83
C ILE A 206 -0.81 9.53 -6.16
N VAL A 207 -0.58 8.54 -5.34
CA VAL A 207 -1.11 7.20 -5.47
C VAL A 207 -2.16 7.03 -4.40
N VAL A 208 -3.38 6.71 -4.79
CA VAL A 208 -4.50 6.40 -3.89
C VAL A 208 -4.89 4.94 -4.09
N ASP A 209 -5.10 4.19 -3.02
CA ASP A 209 -5.65 2.85 -3.17
C ASP A 209 -7.15 2.89 -3.49
N GLY A 210 -7.59 2.00 -4.38
CA GLY A 210 -8.97 1.57 -4.39
C GLY A 210 -9.22 0.71 -3.15
N LEU A 211 -10.47 0.68 -2.68
CA LEU A 211 -10.87 -0.23 -1.63
C LEU A 211 -10.63 -1.67 -2.04
N GLN A 212 -9.99 -2.41 -1.14
CA GLN A 212 -9.97 -3.86 -1.14
C GLN A 212 -11.41 -4.42 -1.02
N PRO A 213 -11.67 -5.69 -1.40
CA PRO A 213 -13.01 -6.26 -1.34
C PRO A 213 -13.43 -6.47 0.12
N LEU A 214 -14.07 -5.47 0.72
CA LEU A 214 -14.45 -5.46 2.14
C LEU A 214 -15.30 -6.67 2.52
N GLY A 215 -16.15 -7.17 1.61
CA GLY A 215 -16.95 -8.36 1.81
C GLY A 215 -16.14 -9.65 1.96
N CYS A 216 -14.87 -9.66 1.54
CA CYS A 216 -13.96 -10.79 1.69
C CYS A 216 -13.13 -10.77 2.98
N LEU A 217 -13.16 -9.66 3.75
CA LEU A 217 -12.45 -9.59 5.02
C LEU A 217 -13.02 -10.61 6.03
N PRO A 218 -12.20 -11.24 6.89
CA PRO A 218 -12.71 -12.30 7.76
C PRO A 218 -13.84 -11.88 8.70
N GLY A 219 -13.90 -10.62 9.13
CA GLY A 219 -15.03 -10.08 9.88
C GLY A 219 -16.37 -10.18 9.15
N ASN A 220 -16.36 -10.09 7.81
CA ASN A 220 -17.56 -10.19 6.96
C ASN A 220 -17.81 -11.61 6.45
N THR A 221 -16.79 -12.46 6.36
CA THR A 221 -16.94 -13.86 5.92
C THR A 221 -17.19 -14.83 7.08
N ALA A 222 -17.04 -14.40 8.34
CA ALA A 222 -17.27 -15.22 9.53
C ALA A 222 -18.69 -15.83 9.57
N SER A 223 -19.73 -15.04 9.25
CA SER A 223 -21.11 -15.54 9.16
C SER A 223 -21.35 -16.48 7.98
N LEU A 224 -20.42 -16.53 7.03
CA LEU A 224 -20.40 -17.40 5.86
C LEU A 224 -19.35 -18.52 6.02
N SER A 225 -19.00 -18.87 7.26
CA SER A 225 -18.04 -19.92 7.62
C SER A 225 -16.66 -19.76 6.96
N PHE A 226 -16.26 -18.52 6.64
CA PHE A 226 -15.02 -18.21 5.93
C PHE A 226 -14.88 -18.92 4.57
N GLN A 227 -16.00 -19.12 3.85
CA GLN A 227 -15.98 -19.84 2.56
C GLN A 227 -16.09 -18.92 1.35
N LYS A 228 -16.74 -17.76 1.50
CA LYS A 228 -17.00 -16.84 0.39
C LYS A 228 -17.12 -15.40 0.89
N CYS A 229 -16.94 -14.46 -0.02
CA CYS A 229 -17.16 -13.05 0.25
C CYS A 229 -18.65 -12.72 0.38
N ASN A 230 -18.96 -11.70 1.17
CA ASN A 230 -20.27 -11.06 1.18
C ASN A 230 -20.44 -10.17 -0.07
N SER A 231 -21.34 -10.55 -0.97
CA SER A 231 -21.55 -9.84 -2.23
C SER A 231 -22.08 -8.41 -2.03
N THR A 232 -23.01 -8.21 -1.09
CA THR A 232 -23.59 -6.89 -0.82
C THR A 232 -22.53 -5.86 -0.45
N PHE A 233 -21.55 -6.22 0.39
CA PHE A 233 -20.45 -5.30 0.72
C PHE A 233 -19.50 -5.09 -0.46
N ASN A 234 -19.26 -6.12 -1.28
CA ASN A 234 -18.42 -5.96 -2.47
C ASN A 234 -19.08 -5.08 -3.55
N ASP A 235 -20.40 -5.12 -3.70
CA ASP A 235 -21.13 -4.22 -4.62
C ASP A 235 -20.95 -2.75 -4.23
N LEU A 236 -20.98 -2.45 -2.92
CA LEU A 236 -20.71 -1.12 -2.40
C LEU A 236 -19.25 -0.68 -2.61
N VAL A 237 -18.31 -1.61 -2.50
CA VAL A 237 -16.90 -1.36 -2.80
C VAL A 237 -16.69 -1.06 -4.28
N LEU A 238 -17.36 -1.81 -5.17
CA LEU A 238 -17.32 -1.55 -6.61
C LEU A 238 -17.87 -0.15 -6.95
N LEU A 239 -18.93 0.29 -6.27
CA LEU A 239 -19.44 1.66 -6.39
C LEU A 239 -18.39 2.70 -5.94
N HIS A 240 -17.75 2.50 -4.79
CA HIS A 240 -16.67 3.39 -4.34
C HIS A 240 -15.54 3.47 -5.37
N ASN A 241 -15.03 2.32 -5.80
CA ASN A 241 -13.88 2.25 -6.70
C ASN A 241 -14.21 2.87 -8.07
N ASN A 242 -15.44 2.71 -8.56
CA ASN A 242 -15.89 3.38 -9.77
C ASN A 242 -15.87 4.91 -9.61
N LEU A 243 -16.47 5.43 -8.53
CA LEU A 243 -16.50 6.86 -8.25
C LEU A 243 -15.10 7.43 -8.01
N LEU A 244 -14.21 6.69 -7.34
CA LEU A 244 -12.82 7.08 -7.13
C LEU A 244 -12.06 7.20 -8.47
N ASN A 245 -12.22 6.24 -9.37
CA ASN A 245 -11.61 6.29 -10.71
C ASN A 245 -12.11 7.50 -11.51
N GLN A 246 -13.41 7.81 -11.44
CA GLN A 246 -13.98 9.01 -12.06
C GLN A 246 -13.38 10.29 -11.45
N ALA A 247 -13.30 10.37 -10.12
CA ALA A 247 -12.71 11.50 -9.42
C ALA A 247 -11.23 11.70 -9.81
N VAL A 248 -10.43 10.63 -9.83
CA VAL A 248 -9.01 10.70 -10.24
C VAL A 248 -8.86 11.10 -11.71
N THR A 249 -9.72 10.61 -12.60
CA THR A 249 -9.74 11.04 -14.01
C THR A 249 -9.99 12.55 -14.11
N LYS A 250 -10.96 13.07 -13.36
CA LYS A 250 -11.25 14.51 -13.29
C LYS A 250 -10.08 15.31 -12.72
N LEU A 251 -9.41 14.82 -11.67
CA LEU A 251 -8.24 15.48 -11.07
C LEU A 251 -7.06 15.58 -12.06
N ASN A 252 -6.78 14.51 -12.80
CA ASN A 252 -5.73 14.51 -13.84
C ASN A 252 -6.05 15.53 -14.96
N GLN A 253 -7.31 15.60 -15.40
CA GLN A 253 -7.77 16.60 -16.37
C GLN A 253 -7.64 18.04 -15.83
N GLN A 254 -8.11 18.28 -14.60
CA GLN A 254 -8.06 19.60 -13.96
C GLN A 254 -6.64 20.12 -13.75
N THR A 255 -5.71 19.23 -13.42
CA THR A 255 -4.29 19.57 -13.25
C THR A 255 -3.50 19.57 -14.57
N LYS A 256 -4.17 19.38 -15.71
CA LYS A 256 -3.55 19.27 -17.04
C LYS A 256 -2.37 18.29 -17.06
N ASN A 257 -2.48 17.20 -16.29
CA ASN A 257 -1.43 16.19 -16.08
C ASN A 257 -0.09 16.75 -15.55
N GLN A 258 -0.06 17.96 -14.97
CA GLN A 258 1.12 18.46 -14.25
C GLN A 258 1.37 17.71 -12.94
N THR A 259 0.36 17.01 -12.44
CA THR A 259 0.42 16.07 -11.32
C THR A 259 -0.27 14.80 -11.78
N THR A 260 0.33 13.65 -11.49
CA THR A 260 -0.25 12.35 -11.85
C THR A 260 -0.91 11.75 -10.62
N PHE A 261 -2.23 11.56 -10.71
CA PHE A 261 -3.02 10.82 -9.75
C PHE A 261 -3.24 9.40 -10.27
N ILE A 262 -2.93 8.38 -9.46
CA ILE A 262 -2.96 6.96 -9.84
C ILE A 262 -3.81 6.21 -8.82
N VAL A 263 -4.75 5.40 -9.30
CA VAL A 263 -5.48 4.44 -8.46
C VAL A 263 -4.74 3.11 -8.44
N LEU A 264 -4.43 2.57 -7.26
CA LEU A 264 -3.98 1.18 -7.10
C LEU A 264 -5.17 0.26 -6.95
N ASP A 265 -5.26 -0.75 -7.81
CA ASP A 265 -6.37 -1.69 -7.80
C ASP A 265 -6.17 -2.79 -6.75
N LEU A 266 -6.50 -2.49 -5.49
CA LEU A 266 -6.51 -3.50 -4.44
C LEU A 266 -7.67 -4.47 -4.59
N TYR A 267 -8.76 -4.10 -5.24
CA TYR A 267 -9.94 -4.96 -5.35
C TYR A 267 -9.62 -6.21 -6.16
N ASP A 268 -9.17 -6.03 -7.40
CA ASP A 268 -8.84 -7.14 -8.29
C ASP A 268 -7.57 -7.86 -7.83
N SER A 269 -6.59 -7.14 -7.26
CA SER A 269 -5.37 -7.78 -6.72
C SER A 269 -5.68 -8.71 -5.55
N PHE A 270 -6.59 -8.33 -4.65
CA PHE A 270 -7.03 -9.23 -3.58
C PHE A 270 -7.80 -10.42 -4.15
N LEU A 271 -8.77 -10.19 -5.06
CA LEU A 271 -9.57 -11.27 -5.62
C LEU A 271 -8.75 -12.26 -6.45
N SER A 272 -7.73 -11.80 -7.18
CA SER A 272 -6.79 -12.66 -7.92
C SER A 272 -6.16 -13.70 -6.99
N VAL A 273 -5.66 -13.25 -5.83
CA VAL A 273 -5.05 -14.12 -4.81
C VAL A 273 -6.10 -14.98 -4.10
N LEU A 274 -7.22 -14.40 -3.68
CA LEU A 274 -8.24 -15.11 -2.89
C LEU A 274 -8.94 -16.20 -3.70
N ASN A 275 -9.10 -16.02 -5.01
CA ASN A 275 -9.68 -17.02 -5.90
C ASN A 275 -8.66 -18.10 -6.31
N ASN A 276 -7.36 -17.81 -6.26
CA ASN A 276 -6.28 -18.74 -6.63
C ASN A 276 -5.16 -18.78 -5.57
N PRO A 277 -5.47 -19.15 -4.31
CA PRO A 277 -4.55 -19.00 -3.19
C PRO A 277 -3.28 -19.86 -3.32
N SER A 278 -3.38 -21.02 -3.99
CA SER A 278 -2.26 -21.92 -4.25
C SER A 278 -1.13 -21.28 -5.07
N ASN A 279 -1.43 -20.34 -5.98
CA ASN A 279 -0.43 -19.65 -6.80
C ASN A 279 0.56 -18.84 -5.95
N ASN A 280 0.16 -18.45 -4.74
CA ASN A 280 0.96 -17.68 -3.81
C ASN A 280 1.28 -18.45 -2.51
N ASN A 281 1.15 -19.78 -2.51
CA ASN A 281 1.32 -20.65 -1.34
C ASN A 281 0.43 -20.27 -0.15
N ILE A 282 -0.76 -19.70 -0.41
CA ILE A 282 -1.75 -19.39 0.62
C ILE A 282 -2.62 -20.64 0.87
N LYS A 283 -2.84 -20.98 2.15
CA LYS A 283 -3.62 -22.16 2.56
C LYS A 283 -5.03 -21.84 3.06
N ASP A 284 -5.21 -20.68 3.67
CA ASP A 284 -6.46 -20.25 4.28
C ASP A 284 -6.82 -18.85 3.78
N ALA A 285 -7.46 -18.77 2.61
CA ALA A 285 -7.70 -17.52 1.90
C ALA A 285 -8.58 -16.53 2.68
N PHE A 286 -9.63 -17.01 3.34
CA PHE A 286 -10.62 -16.15 4.01
C PHE A 286 -10.60 -16.24 5.54
N LYS A 287 -9.82 -17.15 6.13
CA LYS A 287 -9.75 -17.28 7.60
C LYS A 287 -8.70 -16.33 8.17
N PRO A 288 -8.98 -15.73 9.35
CA PRO A 288 -7.99 -14.95 10.08
C PRO A 288 -6.99 -15.91 10.73
N CYS A 289 -5.70 -15.56 10.74
CA CYS A 289 -4.72 -16.37 11.47
C CYS A 289 -4.79 -16.14 12.98
N CYS A 290 -5.03 -14.91 13.42
CA CYS A 290 -5.00 -14.50 14.81
C CYS A 290 -6.36 -13.95 15.25
N VAL A 291 -6.95 -14.59 16.27
CA VAL A 291 -8.28 -14.23 16.80
C VAL A 291 -8.32 -14.39 18.31
N GLY A 292 -9.21 -13.65 18.97
CA GLY A 292 -9.50 -13.86 20.38
C GLY A 292 -10.01 -15.28 20.65
N ILE A 293 -9.80 -15.79 21.87
CA ILE A 293 -10.36 -17.10 22.27
C ILE A 293 -11.89 -17.08 22.39
N SER A 294 -12.49 -15.90 22.39
CA SER A 294 -13.93 -15.63 22.44
C SER A 294 -14.20 -14.19 21.99
N SER A 295 -15.48 -13.81 21.83
CA SER A 295 -15.89 -12.52 21.25
C SER A 295 -15.47 -11.28 22.03
N GLN A 296 -15.21 -11.40 23.34
CA GLN A 296 -14.71 -10.28 24.16
C GLN A 296 -13.21 -10.00 23.97
N TYR A 297 -12.48 -10.89 23.30
CA TYR A 297 -11.05 -10.76 23.08
C TYR A 297 -10.72 -10.60 21.60
N SER A 298 -9.58 -9.98 21.33
CA SER A 298 -9.06 -9.74 19.99
C SER A 298 -7.67 -10.38 19.85
N CYS A 299 -7.12 -10.38 18.64
CA CYS A 299 -5.71 -10.70 18.47
C CYS A 299 -4.84 -9.81 19.37
N GLY A 300 -3.99 -10.44 20.18
CA GLY A 300 -3.11 -9.76 21.12
C GLY A 300 -3.72 -9.33 22.46
N SER A 301 -4.96 -9.71 22.74
CA SER A 301 -5.55 -9.55 24.08
C SER A 301 -4.86 -10.42 25.13
N VAL A 302 -4.69 -9.88 26.33
CA VAL A 302 -4.23 -10.59 27.52
C VAL A 302 -5.18 -10.30 28.70
N ASP A 303 -5.20 -11.17 29.71
CA ASP A 303 -5.86 -10.84 30.99
C ASP A 303 -4.94 -10.06 31.94
N GLU A 304 -5.43 -9.77 33.14
CA GLU A 304 -4.74 -9.05 34.21
C GLU A 304 -3.42 -9.73 34.63
N ASN A 305 -3.30 -11.04 34.42
CA ASN A 305 -2.10 -11.84 34.71
C ASN A 305 -1.18 -11.98 33.48
N ASN A 306 -1.40 -11.21 32.41
CA ASN A 306 -0.71 -11.29 31.12
C ASN A 306 -0.85 -12.64 30.40
N VAL A 307 -1.88 -13.44 30.73
CA VAL A 307 -2.15 -14.70 30.02
C VAL A 307 -2.79 -14.39 28.68
N LYS A 308 -2.28 -15.00 27.61
CA LYS A 308 -2.79 -14.83 26.23
C LYS A 308 -4.26 -15.22 26.14
N LYS A 309 -5.08 -14.34 25.56
CA LYS A 309 -6.51 -14.58 25.27
C LYS A 309 -6.80 -14.58 23.77
N TYR A 310 -5.83 -15.03 22.98
CA TYR A 310 -5.94 -15.18 21.55
C TYR A 310 -5.29 -16.50 21.09
N LYS A 311 -5.68 -16.97 19.91
CA LYS A 311 -5.06 -18.09 19.19
C LYS A 311 -4.39 -17.56 17.92
N VAL A 312 -3.33 -18.22 17.51
CA VAL A 312 -2.66 -18.02 16.21
C VAL A 312 -2.78 -19.34 15.45
N CYS A 313 -3.04 -19.28 14.15
CA CYS A 313 -3.15 -20.43 13.27
C CYS A 313 -1.81 -21.20 13.18
N ASP A 314 -1.86 -22.45 12.75
CA ASP A 314 -0.68 -23.33 12.70
C ASP A 314 0.35 -22.88 11.66
N HIS A 315 -0.10 -22.20 10.60
CA HIS A 315 0.74 -21.80 9.46
C HIS A 315 0.67 -20.29 9.18
N PRO A 316 1.16 -19.42 10.09
CA PRO A 316 1.01 -17.97 9.96
C PRO A 316 1.69 -17.40 8.71
N LYS A 317 2.77 -18.03 8.24
CA LYS A 317 3.53 -17.62 7.05
C LYS A 317 2.80 -17.88 5.72
N SER A 318 1.67 -18.61 5.74
CA SER A 318 0.86 -18.93 4.56
C SER A 318 -0.62 -18.53 4.72
N ALA A 319 -0.96 -17.78 5.77
CA ALA A 319 -2.29 -17.22 5.93
C ALA A 319 -2.41 -15.94 5.09
N PHE A 320 -3.55 -15.70 4.43
CA PHE A 320 -3.75 -14.42 3.73
C PHE A 320 -4.07 -13.30 4.73
N PHE A 321 -5.01 -13.55 5.63
CA PHE A 321 -5.41 -12.60 6.67
C PHE A 321 -4.71 -12.86 8.00
N TRP A 322 -4.21 -11.80 8.62
CA TRP A 322 -3.63 -11.88 9.94
C TRP A 322 -4.70 -11.86 11.03
N ASP A 323 -5.63 -10.90 10.98
CA ASP A 323 -6.75 -10.80 11.91
C ASP A 323 -8.06 -10.64 11.13
N LEU A 324 -9.13 -10.16 11.78
CA LEU A 324 -10.44 -10.03 11.14
C LEU A 324 -10.52 -8.97 10.04
N LEU A 325 -9.51 -8.12 9.92
CA LEU A 325 -9.52 -6.96 9.03
C LEU A 325 -8.28 -6.90 8.14
N HIS A 326 -7.11 -7.30 8.65
CA HIS A 326 -5.84 -6.98 8.02
C HIS A 326 -5.19 -8.19 7.34
N PRO A 327 -4.57 -8.01 6.16
CA PRO A 327 -3.71 -9.03 5.58
C PRO A 327 -2.47 -9.31 6.45
N SER A 328 -2.01 -10.55 6.40
CA SER A 328 -0.70 -10.94 6.89
C SER A 328 0.41 -10.39 5.99
N GLN A 329 1.67 -10.55 6.40
CA GLN A 329 2.81 -10.27 5.54
C GLN A 329 2.74 -11.08 4.24
N ALA A 330 2.29 -12.34 4.31
CA ALA A 330 2.14 -13.22 3.15
C ALA A 330 0.99 -12.74 2.24
N GLY A 331 -0.14 -12.33 2.82
CA GLY A 331 -1.24 -11.73 2.07
C GLY A 331 -0.81 -10.45 1.36
N TRP A 332 -0.14 -9.53 2.07
CA TRP A 332 0.39 -8.31 1.46
C TRP A 332 1.43 -8.57 0.38
N LEU A 333 2.30 -9.58 0.56
CA LEU A 333 3.27 -9.97 -0.47
C LEU A 333 2.55 -10.48 -1.74
N ALA A 334 1.54 -11.32 -1.57
CA ALA A 334 0.78 -11.86 -2.69
C ALA A 334 0.04 -10.74 -3.45
N VAL A 335 -0.66 -9.85 -2.74
CA VAL A 335 -1.31 -8.67 -3.32
C VAL A 335 -0.30 -7.77 -4.04
N TYR A 336 0.88 -7.56 -3.43
CA TYR A 336 1.94 -6.78 -4.04
C TYR A 336 2.43 -7.40 -5.36
N ASN A 337 2.59 -8.72 -5.43
CA ASN A 337 3.02 -9.40 -6.66
C ASN A 337 2.02 -9.16 -7.81
N GLU A 338 0.70 -9.19 -7.53
CA GLU A 338 -0.33 -8.82 -8.50
C GLU A 338 -0.18 -7.35 -8.92
N LEU A 339 -0.09 -6.43 -7.97
CA LEU A 339 0.06 -5.00 -8.22
C LEU A 339 1.30 -4.66 -9.05
N GLN A 340 2.42 -5.38 -8.86
CA GLN A 340 3.66 -5.14 -9.60
C GLN A 340 3.50 -5.34 -11.11
N THR A 341 2.57 -6.19 -11.53
CA THR A 341 2.27 -6.41 -12.95
C THR A 341 1.33 -5.36 -13.53
N SER A 342 0.66 -4.58 -12.67
CA SER A 342 -0.30 -3.56 -13.10
C SER A 342 0.38 -2.36 -13.76
N LYS A 343 -0.25 -1.81 -14.80
CA LYS A 343 0.18 -0.55 -15.41
C LYS A 343 0.19 0.61 -14.41
N ALA A 344 -0.73 0.59 -13.44
CA ALA A 344 -0.85 1.61 -12.41
C ALA A 344 0.43 1.71 -11.54
N LEU A 345 0.93 0.58 -11.02
CA LEU A 345 2.16 0.61 -10.22
C LEU A 345 3.38 0.99 -11.07
N GLN A 346 3.45 0.56 -12.33
CA GLN A 346 4.55 0.91 -13.23
C GLN A 346 4.61 2.41 -13.54
N GLN A 347 3.47 3.09 -13.65
CA GLN A 347 3.39 4.56 -13.73
C GLN A 347 3.94 5.26 -12.49
N ILE A 348 4.21 4.55 -11.40
CA ILE A 348 4.85 5.20 -10.25
C ILE A 348 6.32 5.53 -10.57
N ARG A 349 7.03 4.69 -11.32
CA ARG A 349 8.47 4.89 -11.61
C ARG A 349 8.74 5.86 -12.75
N TYR A 350 7.87 5.91 -13.75
CA TYR A 350 7.97 6.80 -14.92
C TYR A 350 7.05 7.99 -14.74
#